data_AF-A0A947QXR6-F1
#
_entry.id   AF-A0A947QXR6-F1
#
_cell.length_a   1.000
_cell.length_b   1.000
_cell.length_c   1.000
_cell.angle_alpha   90.00
_cell.angle_beta   90.00
_cell.angle_gamma   90.00
#
_symmetry.space_group_name_H-M   'P 1'
#
loop_
_entity.id
_entity.type
_entity.pdbx_description
1 polymer ?
#
loop_
_entity_poly.entity_id
_entity_poly.type
_entity_poly.pdbx_seq_one_letter_code
_entity_poly.pdbx_strand_id
1 'polypeptide(L)'
;MDYAKANNYVVLTHDLDFSAILAVTHGEKPSVVQIRAENVSPDIIGWPVIAALRQMAAELEEGALITVDPKRTRLRLLPFPTRE
;
A
#
# COMPACT_ATOMS: atom_id res chain seq x y z
N MET A 1 11.77 5.64 3.96
CA MET A 1 10.36 6.03 4.22
C MET A 1 10.23 7.54 4.40
N ASP A 2 11.19 8.19 5.06
CA ASP A 2 11.15 9.63 5.37
C ASP A 2 10.95 10.55 4.17
N TYR A 3 11.60 10.29 3.03
CA TYR A 3 11.41 11.12 1.83
C TYR A 3 9.96 11.08 1.32
N ALA A 4 9.37 9.89 1.22
CA ALA A 4 7.98 9.74 0.79
C ALA A 4 7.01 10.37 1.81
N LYS A 5 7.28 10.21 3.11
CA LYS A 5 6.53 10.89 4.19
C LYS A 5 6.59 12.42 4.06
N ALA A 6 7.79 12.97 3.91
CA ALA A 6 8.02 14.41 3.82
C ALA A 6 7.37 15.07 2.59
N ASN A 7 7.16 14.30 1.52
CA ASN A 7 6.55 14.78 0.28
C ASN A 7 5.10 14.29 0.09
N ASN A 8 4.50 13.66 1.11
CA ASN A 8 3.17 13.06 1.07
C ASN A 8 2.95 12.11 -0.12
N TYR A 9 3.96 11.33 -0.46
CA TYR A 9 3.89 10.32 -1.52
C TYR A 9 3.35 8.99 -1.00
N VAL A 10 2.68 8.27 -1.91
CA VAL A 10 2.33 6.87 -1.75
C VAL A 10 3.41 6.02 -2.41
N VAL A 11 3.94 5.03 -1.68
CA VAL A 11 4.95 4.12 -2.21
C VAL A 11 4.24 2.96 -2.92
N LEU A 12 4.41 2.83 -4.24
CA LEU A 12 4.00 1.65 -4.99
C LEU A 12 5.17 0.65 -5.02
N THR A 13 4.93 -0.61 -4.65
CA THR A 13 6.00 -1.62 -4.58
C THR A 13 5.47 -3.02 -4.86
N HIS A 14 6.35 -3.94 -5.28
CA HIS A 14 6.10 -5.40 -5.32
C HIS A 14 6.84 -6.15 -4.21
N ASP A 15 7.66 -5.43 -3.42
CA ASP A 15 8.41 -5.96 -2.30
C ASP A 15 7.48 -6.27 -1.10
N LEU A 16 7.60 -7.49 -0.56
CA LEU A 16 6.77 -8.00 0.53
C LEU A 16 7.14 -7.44 1.92
N ASP A 17 8.36 -6.94 2.08
CA ASP A 17 8.91 -6.55 3.39
C ASP A 17 8.39 -5.19 3.89
N PHE A 18 7.73 -4.40 3.03
CA PHE A 18 7.16 -3.11 3.41
C PHE A 18 6.10 -3.22 4.53
N SER A 19 5.41 -4.35 4.62
CA SER A 19 4.47 -4.59 5.72
C SER A 19 5.16 -4.66 7.09
N ALA A 20 6.38 -5.22 7.14
CA ALA A 20 7.19 -5.28 8.35
C ALA A 20 7.83 -3.92 8.65
N ILE A 21 8.31 -3.23 7.61
CA ILE A 21 8.83 -1.86 7.73
C ILE A 21 7.75 -0.93 8.32
N LEU A 22 6.51 -0.97 7.82
CA LEU A 22 5.40 -0.16 8.35
C LEU A 22 4.99 -0.54 9.78
N ALA A 23 5.18 -1.80 10.18
CA ALA A 23 4.88 -2.23 11.54
C ALA A 23 5.87 -1.62 12.55
N VAL A 24 7.14 -1.47 12.18
CA VAL A 24 8.17 -0.85 13.05
C VAL A 24 8.13 0.68 13.02
N THR A 25 7.53 1.30 12.00
CA THR A 25 7.27 2.75 11.99
C THR A 25 6.09 3.16 12.86
N HIS A 26 5.53 2.25 13.67
CA HIS A 26 4.38 2.49 14.54
C HIS A 26 3.17 3.08 13.80
N GLY A 27 3.01 2.71 12.52
CA GLY A 27 1.91 3.20 11.71
C GLY A 27 2.05 4.61 11.17
N GLU A 28 3.24 5.19 11.22
CA GLU A 28 3.47 6.46 10.54
C GLU A 28 3.50 6.27 9.02
N LYS A 29 3.04 7.31 8.31
CA LYS A 29 3.21 7.52 6.86
C LYS A 29 4.62 7.16 6.37
N PRO A 30 4.79 6.82 5.08
CA PRO A 30 3.84 6.94 3.98
C PRO A 30 2.84 5.79 3.89
N SER A 31 1.77 6.02 3.11
CA SER A 31 0.92 4.93 2.63
C SER A 31 1.68 4.10 1.59
N VAL A 32 1.37 2.81 1.54
CA VAL A 32 2.01 1.85 0.63
C VAL A 32 0.94 1.12 -0.16
N VAL A 33 1.15 1.02 -1.47
CA VAL A 33 0.40 0.12 -2.36
C VAL A 33 1.35 -1.01 -2.75
N GLN A 34 1.08 -2.19 -2.25
CA GLN A 34 1.85 -3.40 -2.51
C GLN A 34 1.14 -4.23 -3.57
N ILE A 35 1.79 -4.43 -4.71
CA ILE A 35 1.36 -5.39 -5.71
C ILE A 35 1.73 -6.79 -5.21
N ARG A 36 0.78 -7.71 -5.25
CA ARG A 36 0.98 -9.13 -4.99
C ARG A 36 0.37 -9.89 -6.17
N ALA A 37 1.11 -9.90 -7.27
CA ALA A 37 0.74 -10.60 -8.49
C ALA A 37 1.93 -11.41 -8.98
N GLU A 38 1.69 -12.59 -9.53
CA GLU A 38 2.71 -13.39 -10.22
C GLU A 38 3.14 -12.72 -11.53
N ASN A 39 2.17 -12.15 -12.25
CA ASN A 39 2.40 -11.39 -13.46
C ASN A 39 2.14 -9.91 -13.22
N VAL A 40 3.21 -9.10 -13.26
CA VAL A 40 3.17 -7.66 -13.06
C VAL A 40 3.11 -6.87 -14.37
N SER A 41 2.86 -7.53 -15.50
CA SER A 41 2.62 -6.83 -16.77
C SER A 41 1.51 -5.78 -16.59
N PRO A 42 1.70 -4.54 -17.08
CA PRO A 42 0.69 -3.50 -17.04
C PRO A 42 -0.67 -3.92 -17.59
N ASP A 43 -0.70 -4.82 -18.58
CA ASP A 43 -1.93 -5.36 -19.17
C ASP A 43 -2.78 -6.16 -18.16
N ILE A 44 -2.13 -6.76 -17.16
CA ILE A 44 -2.78 -7.59 -16.14
C ILE A 44 -3.04 -6.79 -14.87
N ILE A 45 -2.03 -6.08 -14.38
CA ILE A 45 -2.08 -5.46 -13.04
C ILE A 45 -2.37 -3.96 -13.08
N GLY A 46 -2.21 -3.30 -14.23
CA GLY A 46 -2.33 -1.86 -14.35
C GLY A 46 -3.73 -1.36 -13.98
N TRP A 47 -4.78 -1.99 -14.54
CA TRP A 47 -6.15 -1.61 -14.20
C TRP A 47 -6.52 -1.87 -12.74
N PRO A 48 -6.23 -3.05 -12.14
CA PRO A 48 -6.39 -3.26 -10.70
C PRO A 48 -5.70 -2.20 -9.83
N VAL A 49 -4.47 -1.80 -10.17
CA VAL A 49 -3.72 -0.78 -9.42
C VAL A 49 -4.39 0.58 -9.53
N ILE A 50 -4.76 1.02 -10.74
CA ILE A 50 -5.45 2.29 -10.96
C ILE A 50 -6.79 2.32 -10.22
N ALA A 51 -7.54 1.23 -10.27
CA ALA A 51 -8.82 1.10 -9.58
C ALA A 51 -8.65 1.20 -8.06
N ALA A 52 -7.65 0.50 -7.49
CA ALA A 52 -7.35 0.56 -6.06
C ALA A 52 -6.94 1.97 -5.62
N LEU A 53 -6.06 2.64 -6.37
CA LEU A 53 -5.63 4.01 -6.08
C LEU A 53 -6.80 5.00 -6.07
N ARG A 54 -7.72 4.88 -7.02
CA ARG A 54 -8.89 5.77 -7.12
C ARG A 54 -9.93 5.49 -6.05
N GLN A 55 -10.24 4.21 -5.79
CA GLN A 55 -11.27 3.84 -4.81
C GLN A 55 -10.85 4.14 -3.38
N MET A 56 -9.56 4.09 -3.08
CA MET A 56 -9.04 4.17 -1.72
C MET A 56 -8.21 5.44 -1.48
N ALA A 57 -8.48 6.50 -2.27
CA ALA A 57 -7.69 7.72 -2.23
C ALA A 57 -7.71 8.39 -0.85
N ALA A 58 -8.89 8.45 -0.21
CA ALA A 58 -9.04 9.03 1.13
C ALA A 58 -8.25 8.23 2.18
N GLU A 59 -8.29 6.91 2.12
CA GLU A 59 -7.56 6.04 3.05
C GLU A 59 -6.04 6.11 2.83
N LEU A 60 -5.59 6.29 1.59
CA LEU A 60 -4.19 6.57 1.27
C LEU A 60 -3.74 7.94 1.78
N GLU A 61 -4.62 8.94 1.80
CA GLU A 61 -4.37 10.25 2.40
C GLU A 61 -4.30 10.20 3.93
N GLU A 62 -5.06 9.32 4.58
CA GLU A 62 -4.99 9.14 6.05
C GLU A 62 -3.81 8.26 6.49
N GLY A 63 -3.43 7.27 5.68
CA GLY A 63 -2.37 6.31 6.02
C GLY A 63 -2.86 4.89 5.90
N ALA A 64 -2.39 4.18 4.86
CA ALA A 64 -2.84 2.83 4.60
C ALA A 64 -1.78 1.96 3.91
N LEU A 65 -1.89 0.64 4.14
CA LEU A 65 -1.32 -0.38 3.29
C LEU A 65 -2.45 -0.99 2.45
N ILE A 66 -2.36 -0.83 1.13
CA ILE A 66 -3.21 -1.52 0.18
C ILE A 66 -2.40 -2.65 -0.44
N THR A 67 -2.95 -3.86 -0.46
CA THR A 67 -2.41 -4.97 -1.25
C THR A 67 -3.30 -5.19 -2.46
N VAL A 68 -2.71 -5.16 -3.66
CA VAL A 68 -3.40 -5.37 -4.93
C VAL A 68 -2.97 -6.70 -5.53
N ASP A 69 -3.92 -7.63 -5.64
CA ASP A 69 -3.83 -8.89 -6.39
C ASP A 69 -4.86 -8.84 -7.53
N PRO A 70 -4.63 -9.50 -8.69
CA PRO A 70 -5.59 -9.52 -9.80
C PRO A 70 -7.03 -9.93 -9.42
N LYS A 71 -7.19 -10.73 -8.37
CA LYS A 71 -8.48 -11.24 -7.88
C LYS A 71 -9.02 -10.45 -6.69
N ARG A 72 -8.18 -9.70 -5.98
CA ARG A 72 -8.57 -9.04 -4.73
C ARG A 72 -7.71 -7.84 -4.38
N THR A 73 -8.36 -6.77 -3.95
CA THR A 73 -7.71 -5.67 -3.24
C THR A 73 -7.99 -5.79 -1.74
N ARG A 74 -6.96 -5.57 -0.91
CA ARG A 74 -7.09 -5.57 0.55
C ARG A 74 -6.55 -4.26 1.11
N LEU A 75 -7.36 -3.58 1.92
CA LEU A 75 -6.97 -2.40 2.67
C LEU A 75 -6.61 -2.77 4.11
N ARG A 76 -5.58 -2.11 4.66
CA ARG A 76 -5.30 -2.02 6.09
C ARG A 76 -4.94 -0.59 6.43
N LEU A 77 -5.70 0.04 7.32
CA LEU A 77 -5.37 1.36 7.83
C LEU A 77 -4.18 1.29 8.78
N LEU A 78 -3.43 2.38 8.82
CA LEU A 78 -2.38 2.62 9.81
C LEU A 78 -2.95 3.45 10.99
N PRO A 79 -2.46 3.25 12.23
CA PRO A 79 -1.48 2.25 12.63
C PRO A 79 -2.06 0.83 12.61
N PHE A 80 -1.19 -0.16 12.39
CA PHE A 80 -1.63 -1.55 12.49
C PHE A 80 -1.98 -1.86 13.95
N PRO A 81 -3.08 -2.60 14.20
CA PRO A 81 -3.41 -3.03 15.55
C PRO A 81 -2.24 -3.87 16.11
N THR A 82 -1.76 -3.50 17.29
CA THR A 82 -0.79 -4.29 18.05
C THR A 82 -1.40 -5.65 18.33
N ARG A 83 -0.66 -6.73 18.08
CA ARG A 83 -1.05 -8.04 18.59
C ARG A 83 -0.72 -8.05 20.08
N GLU A 84 -1.75 -8.11 20.93
CA GLU A 84 -1.62 -8.44 22.36
C GLU A 84 -1.10 -9.87 22.55
#